data_AF-A0A7L2E417-F1
#
_entry.id   AF-A0A7L2E417-F1
#
_cell.length_a   1.000
_cell.length_b   1.000
_cell.length_c   1.000
_cell.angle_alpha   90.00
_cell.angle_beta   90.00
_cell.angle_gamma   90.00
#
_symmetry.space_group_name_H-M   'P 1'
#
loop_
_entity.id
_entity.type
_entity.pdbx_description
1 polymer ?
#
loop_
_entity_poly.entity_id
_entity_poly.type
_entity_poly.pdbx_seq_one_letter_code
_entity_poly.pdbx_strand_id
1 'polypeptide(L)'
;MAGLLPALVAVSQKAAEVARLCRAEEPLLRLLVAEKAGAERNPRFPRDFKTLADVLIQELIKHDLGTQFPELRGHIHGEESSEFRDAQGGTVTVRVGATPGDTLALLLAVLGPEQARAAELLAEAVHTEVTLGDTELAAIDTGVAPGDVGIWIDPIDSTNEFLGGREDVAAVEGIAPGGLRSALVLLGA
;
A
#
# COMPACT_ATOMS: atom_id res chain seq x y z
N MET A 1 12.21 19.65 -8.57
CA MET A 1 11.78 18.56 -7.66
C MET A 1 10.55 19.04 -6.93
N ALA A 2 9.49 18.24 -6.88
CA ALA A 2 8.30 18.58 -6.11
C ALA A 2 8.62 18.53 -4.61
N GLY A 3 7.98 19.39 -3.81
CA GLY A 3 8.11 19.37 -2.34
C GLY A 3 7.56 18.07 -1.74
N LEU A 4 7.84 17.85 -0.46
CA LEU A 4 7.43 16.63 0.25
C LEU A 4 5.91 16.42 0.23
N LEU A 5 5.13 17.46 0.51
CA LEU A 5 3.66 17.36 0.52
C LEU A 5 3.07 16.95 -0.84
N PRO A 6 3.42 17.58 -1.98
CA PRO A 6 3.02 17.09 -3.29
C PRO A 6 3.40 15.63 -3.56
N ALA A 7 4.59 15.19 -3.14
CA ALA A 7 5.02 13.81 -3.30
C ALA A 7 4.19 12.83 -2.46
N LEU A 8 3.85 13.20 -1.21
CA LEU A 8 2.98 12.42 -0.34
C LEU A 8 1.57 12.25 -0.94
N VAL A 9 1.00 13.30 -1.52
CA VAL A 9 -0.31 13.21 -2.19
C VAL A 9 -0.22 12.37 -3.48
N ALA A 10 0.86 12.49 -4.25
CA ALA A 10 1.02 11.71 -5.48
C ALA A 10 1.14 10.22 -5.17
N VAL A 11 1.96 9.86 -4.18
CA VAL A 11 2.15 8.45 -3.79
C VAL A 11 0.90 7.88 -3.10
N SER A 12 0.12 8.70 -2.38
CA SER A 12 -1.17 8.26 -1.82
C SER A 12 -2.20 7.93 -2.89
N GLN A 13 -2.26 8.73 -3.96
CA GLN A 13 -3.10 8.45 -5.12
C GLN A 13 -2.67 7.16 -5.82
N LYS A 14 -1.36 6.96 -6.03
CA LYS A 14 -0.81 5.71 -6.61
C LYS A 14 -1.14 4.50 -5.73
N ALA A 15 -0.98 4.61 -4.41
CA ALA A 15 -1.39 3.59 -3.46
C ALA A 15 -2.89 3.25 -3.57
N ALA A 16 -3.76 4.27 -3.68
CA ALA A 16 -5.19 4.07 -3.84
C ALA A 16 -5.57 3.40 -5.19
N GLU A 17 -4.80 3.64 -6.26
CA GLU A 17 -4.96 2.94 -7.54
C GLU A 17 -4.61 1.45 -7.43
N VAL A 18 -3.51 1.13 -6.74
CA VAL A 18 -3.14 -0.27 -6.45
C VAL A 18 -4.21 -0.95 -5.58
N ALA A 19 -4.72 -0.28 -4.55
CA ALA A 19 -5.79 -0.81 -3.71
C ALA A 19 -7.07 -1.10 -4.53
N ARG A 20 -7.45 -0.18 -5.43
CA ARG A 20 -8.58 -0.37 -6.35
C ARG A 20 -8.37 -1.55 -7.29
N LEU A 21 -7.16 -1.71 -7.86
CA LEU A 21 -6.81 -2.86 -8.70
C LEU A 21 -6.94 -4.18 -7.94
N CYS A 22 -6.38 -4.26 -6.73
CA CYS A 22 -6.44 -5.44 -5.89
C CYS A 22 -7.88 -5.89 -5.63
N ARG A 23 -8.81 -4.93 -5.56
CA ARG A 23 -10.22 -5.17 -5.32
C ARG A 23 -11.02 -5.48 -6.59
N ALA A 24 -10.67 -4.87 -7.72
CA ALA A 24 -11.35 -5.10 -9.00
C ALA A 24 -11.14 -6.52 -9.53
N GLU A 25 -9.99 -7.11 -9.21
CA GLU A 25 -9.63 -8.48 -9.60
C GLU A 25 -9.91 -9.45 -8.45
N GLU A 26 -11.06 -10.14 -8.48
CA GLU A 26 -11.45 -11.05 -7.38
C GLU A 26 -10.43 -12.18 -7.05
N PRO A 27 -9.68 -12.74 -8.03
CA PRO A 27 -8.57 -13.64 -7.72
C PRO A 27 -7.46 -12.96 -6.90
N LEU A 28 -7.14 -11.68 -7.18
CA LEU A 28 -6.19 -10.91 -6.37
C LEU A 28 -6.74 -10.78 -4.95
N LEU A 29 -7.97 -10.29 -4.78
CA LEU A 29 -8.55 -10.09 -3.46
C LEU A 29 -8.49 -11.35 -2.56
N ARG A 30 -8.70 -12.54 -3.13
CA ARG A 30 -8.63 -13.82 -2.40
C ARG A 30 -7.20 -14.28 -2.08
N LEU A 31 -6.24 -14.04 -2.97
CA LEU A 31 -4.82 -14.38 -2.78
C LEU A 31 -4.16 -13.48 -1.73
N LEU A 32 -4.68 -12.27 -1.57
CA LEU A 32 -4.09 -11.26 -0.73
C LEU A 32 -4.48 -11.43 0.74
N VAL A 33 -5.38 -12.33 1.16
CA VAL A 33 -5.78 -12.45 2.58
C VAL A 33 -4.93 -13.47 3.31
N ALA A 34 -4.02 -13.03 4.18
CA ALA A 34 -3.32 -13.89 5.15
C ALA A 34 -3.73 -13.51 6.58
N GLU A 35 -4.12 -14.47 7.42
CA GLU A 35 -4.46 -14.18 8.82
C GLU A 35 -3.17 -13.85 9.60
N LYS A 36 -3.12 -12.68 10.26
CA LYS A 36 -2.02 -12.28 11.16
C LYS A 36 -1.93 -13.30 12.29
N ALA A 37 -0.72 -13.81 12.51
CA ALA A 37 -0.43 -14.82 13.53
C ALA A 37 0.57 -14.29 14.57
N GLY A 38 0.52 -14.84 15.78
CA GLY A 38 1.53 -14.56 16.82
C GLY A 38 1.49 -13.11 17.31
N ALA A 39 2.67 -12.47 17.36
CA ALA A 39 2.84 -11.12 17.92
C ALA A 39 2.28 -10.00 17.04
N GLU A 40 2.04 -10.27 15.75
CA GLU A 40 1.42 -9.32 14.81
C GLU A 40 -0.11 -9.29 14.95
N ARG A 41 -0.71 -10.27 15.63
CA ARG A 41 -2.16 -10.34 15.84
C ARG A 41 -2.60 -9.37 16.95
N ASN A 42 -3.50 -8.46 16.62
CA ASN A 42 -4.16 -7.62 17.60
C ASN A 42 -5.26 -8.42 18.35
N PRO A 43 -5.14 -8.59 19.67
CA PRO A 43 -6.07 -9.41 20.46
C PRO A 43 -7.49 -8.84 20.55
N ARG A 44 -7.71 -7.59 20.15
CA ARG A 44 -9.04 -6.97 20.10
C ARG A 44 -9.88 -7.45 18.91
N PHE A 45 -9.24 -7.99 17.87
CA PHE A 45 -9.93 -8.42 16.65
C PHE A 45 -10.06 -9.96 16.59
N PRO A 46 -11.28 -10.50 16.38
CA PRO A 46 -11.50 -11.95 16.32
C PRO A 46 -10.73 -12.64 15.20
N ARG A 47 -10.53 -11.94 14.09
CA ARG A 47 -9.71 -12.30 12.93
C ARG A 47 -8.95 -11.06 12.49
N ASP A 48 -7.65 -11.19 12.35
CA ASP A 48 -6.75 -10.10 11.98
C ASP A 48 -6.04 -10.55 10.70
N PHE A 49 -6.01 -9.73 9.66
CA PHE A 49 -5.49 -10.13 8.35
C PHE A 49 -4.40 -9.15 7.92
N LYS A 50 -3.23 -9.65 7.53
CA LYS A 50 -2.24 -8.90 6.77
C LYS A 50 -2.48 -9.25 5.31
N THR A 51 -2.66 -8.24 4.47
CA THR A 51 -2.72 -8.51 3.03
C THR A 51 -1.41 -8.27 2.33
N LEU A 52 -1.14 -9.06 1.28
CA LEU A 52 -0.05 -8.72 0.36
C LEU A 52 -0.29 -7.34 -0.30
N ALA A 53 -1.55 -6.86 -0.36
CA ALA A 53 -1.84 -5.50 -0.78
C ALA A 53 -1.34 -4.47 0.24
N ASP A 54 -1.59 -4.67 1.53
CA ASP A 54 -1.08 -3.79 2.60
C ASP A 54 0.44 -3.68 2.52
N VAL A 55 1.13 -4.81 2.43
CA VAL A 55 2.59 -4.84 2.31
C VAL A 55 3.05 -4.17 1.01
N LEU A 56 2.45 -4.50 -0.13
CA LEU A 56 2.87 -3.97 -1.42
C LEU A 56 2.65 -2.46 -1.51
N ILE A 57 1.53 -1.94 -1.00
CA ILE A 57 1.24 -0.52 -0.93
C ILE A 57 2.26 0.19 -0.01
N GLN A 58 2.54 -0.39 1.15
CA GLN A 58 3.55 0.16 2.06
C GLN A 58 4.94 0.20 1.43
N GLU A 59 5.36 -0.87 0.75
CA GLU A 59 6.67 -0.95 0.09
C GLU A 59 6.74 -0.08 -1.17
N LEU A 60 5.64 0.11 -1.88
CA LEU A 60 5.51 1.11 -2.94
C LEU A 60 5.78 2.52 -2.40
N ILE A 61 5.12 2.90 -1.31
CA ILE A 61 5.29 4.22 -0.70
C ILE A 61 6.75 4.43 -0.27
N LYS A 62 7.33 3.43 0.41
CA LYS A 62 8.75 3.45 0.81
C LYS A 62 9.68 3.58 -0.38
N HIS A 63 9.41 2.86 -1.46
CA HIS A 63 10.23 2.87 -2.67
C HIS A 63 10.22 4.25 -3.34
N ASP A 64 9.03 4.80 -3.60
CA ASP A 64 8.91 6.05 -4.37
C ASP A 64 9.46 7.23 -3.58
N LEU A 65 9.06 7.37 -2.30
CA LEU A 65 9.56 8.44 -1.45
C LEU A 65 11.05 8.28 -1.15
N GLY A 66 11.52 7.06 -0.88
CA GLY A 66 12.95 6.80 -0.65
C GLY A 66 13.80 6.98 -1.91
N THR A 67 13.22 6.87 -3.11
CA THR A 67 13.91 7.17 -4.37
C THR A 67 14.00 8.68 -4.57
N GLN A 68 12.92 9.41 -4.34
CA GLN A 68 12.87 10.86 -4.52
C GLN A 68 13.63 11.64 -3.43
N PHE A 69 13.60 11.17 -2.18
CA PHE A 69 14.21 11.78 -1.01
C PHE A 69 15.07 10.74 -0.27
N PRO A 70 16.34 10.56 -0.67
CA PRO A 70 17.22 9.57 -0.06
C PRO A 70 17.38 9.72 1.46
N GLU A 71 17.24 10.94 1.99
CA GLU A 71 17.26 11.25 3.42
C GLU A 71 16.11 10.64 4.22
N LEU A 72 14.98 10.28 3.58
CA LEU A 72 13.87 9.58 4.24
C LEU A 72 14.12 8.08 4.38
N ARG A 73 15.15 7.53 3.73
CA ARG A 73 15.43 6.08 3.78
C ARG A 73 15.74 5.67 5.22
N GLY A 74 14.96 4.71 5.74
CA GLY A 74 15.06 4.26 7.13
C GLY A 74 14.18 5.05 8.12
N HIS A 75 13.52 6.11 7.65
CA HIS A 75 12.59 6.95 8.42
C HIS A 75 11.13 6.83 7.95
N ILE A 76 10.85 5.87 7.06
CA ILE A 76 9.50 5.55 6.60
C ILE A 76 9.05 4.25 7.28
N HIS A 77 8.10 4.37 8.21
CA HIS A 77 7.57 3.30 9.03
C HIS A 77 6.11 3.03 8.66
N GLY A 78 5.62 1.83 8.95
CA GLY A 78 4.22 1.51 8.74
C GLY A 78 3.81 0.27 9.54
N GLU A 79 2.53 -0.07 9.45
CA GLU A 79 1.92 -1.16 10.19
C GLU A 79 2.54 -2.53 9.86
N GLU A 80 2.86 -2.77 8.59
CA GLU A 80 3.07 -4.14 8.11
C GLU A 80 4.53 -4.56 8.04
N SER A 81 4.79 -5.82 8.40
CA SER A 81 6.04 -6.50 8.10
C SER A 81 6.10 -6.89 6.62
N SER A 82 7.24 -6.65 5.97
CA SER A 82 7.47 -7.04 4.57
C SER A 82 7.77 -8.54 4.39
N GLU A 83 7.84 -9.34 5.45
CA GLU A 83 8.24 -10.74 5.37
C GLU A 83 7.04 -11.67 5.10
N PHE A 84 7.25 -12.62 4.18
CA PHE A 84 6.35 -13.71 3.83
C PHE A 84 7.08 -15.04 3.83
N ARG A 85 6.32 -16.14 3.85
CA ARG A 85 6.83 -17.49 3.63
C ARG A 85 6.60 -17.89 2.17
N ASP A 86 7.62 -18.41 1.49
CA ASP A 86 7.44 -19.03 0.18
C ASP A 86 6.81 -20.43 0.29
N ALA A 87 6.50 -21.04 -0.85
CA ALA A 87 5.92 -22.38 -0.95
C ALA A 87 6.82 -23.50 -0.37
N GLN A 88 8.11 -23.23 -0.17
CA GLN A 88 9.10 -24.14 0.39
C GLN A 88 9.39 -23.87 1.87
N GLY A 89 8.74 -22.87 2.48
CA GLY A 89 8.89 -22.47 3.88
C GLY A 89 10.05 -21.50 4.15
N GLY A 90 10.74 -21.04 3.11
CA GLY A 90 11.75 -19.97 3.16
C GLY A 90 11.11 -18.61 3.41
N THR A 91 11.90 -17.64 3.90
CA THR A 91 11.45 -16.27 4.11
C THR A 91 11.73 -15.44 2.87
N VAL A 92 10.69 -14.78 2.35
CA VAL A 92 10.78 -13.80 1.25
C VAL A 92 10.44 -12.43 1.81
N THR A 93 11.31 -11.45 1.60
CA THR A 93 11.03 -10.05 1.94
C THR A 93 10.48 -9.35 0.71
N VAL A 94 9.20 -9.01 0.72
CA VAL A 94 8.54 -8.28 -0.37
C VAL A 94 9.04 -6.84 -0.41
N ARG A 95 9.43 -6.37 -1.60
CA ARG A 95 9.85 -5.00 -1.89
C ARG A 95 9.49 -4.66 -3.33
N VAL A 96 9.31 -3.37 -3.62
CA VAL A 96 9.27 -2.90 -5.02
C VAL A 96 10.70 -2.84 -5.55
N GLY A 97 10.93 -3.53 -6.66
CA GLY A 97 12.24 -3.58 -7.34
C GLY A 97 12.48 -2.36 -8.22
N ALA A 98 13.69 -2.24 -8.77
CA ALA A 98 14.07 -1.11 -9.63
C ALA A 98 13.31 -1.11 -10.98
N THR A 99 12.86 -2.28 -11.43
CA THR A 99 12.08 -2.45 -12.66
C THR A 99 10.81 -3.27 -12.41
N PRO A 100 9.80 -3.19 -13.29
CA PRO A 100 8.63 -4.05 -13.22
C PRO A 100 8.99 -5.55 -13.22
N GLY A 101 10.03 -5.93 -13.97
CA GLY A 101 10.52 -7.31 -14.02
C GLY A 101 11.07 -7.80 -12.67
N ASP A 102 11.78 -6.94 -11.94
CA ASP A 102 12.30 -7.28 -10.61
C ASP A 102 11.17 -7.47 -9.61
N THR A 103 10.17 -6.57 -9.64
CA THR A 103 8.98 -6.69 -8.79
C THR A 103 8.18 -7.96 -9.13
N LEU A 104 7.98 -8.25 -10.42
CA LEU A 104 7.28 -9.44 -10.89
C LEU A 104 7.94 -10.73 -10.38
N ALA A 105 9.26 -10.84 -10.53
CA ALA A 105 10.00 -12.03 -10.08
C ALA A 105 9.82 -12.28 -8.58
N LEU A 106 9.82 -11.21 -7.78
CA LEU A 106 9.61 -11.28 -6.34
C LEU A 106 8.16 -11.63 -5.97
N LEU A 107 7.16 -11.04 -6.65
CA LEU A 107 5.76 -11.37 -6.44
C LEU A 107 5.46 -12.83 -6.80
N LEU A 108 6.06 -13.35 -7.88
CA LEU A 108 5.94 -14.77 -8.27
C LEU A 108 6.54 -15.72 -7.24
N ALA A 109 7.61 -15.33 -6.54
CA ALA A 109 8.18 -16.14 -5.47
C ALA A 109 7.23 -16.28 -4.26
N VAL A 110 6.37 -15.27 -4.03
CA VAL A 110 5.37 -15.29 -2.95
C VAL A 110 4.07 -15.95 -3.39
N LEU A 111 3.58 -15.62 -4.58
CA LEU A 111 2.25 -16.01 -5.07
C LEU A 111 2.23 -17.35 -5.82
N GLY A 112 3.39 -17.82 -6.30
CA GLY A 112 3.48 -19.00 -7.15
C GLY A 112 3.30 -18.69 -8.65
N PRO A 113 3.85 -19.54 -9.54
CA PRO A 113 3.81 -19.34 -11.00
C PRO A 113 2.39 -19.37 -11.59
N GLU A 114 1.44 -20.04 -10.95
CA GLU A 114 0.04 -20.08 -11.36
C GLU A 114 -0.65 -18.72 -11.26
N GLN A 115 -0.10 -17.80 -10.47
CA GLN A 115 -0.60 -16.44 -10.29
C GLN A 115 0.18 -15.40 -11.10
N ALA A 116 0.85 -15.81 -12.19
CA ALA A 116 1.66 -14.92 -13.01
C ALA A 116 0.91 -13.67 -13.49
N ARG A 117 -0.34 -13.82 -13.95
CA ARG A 117 -1.13 -12.67 -14.41
C ARG A 117 -1.40 -11.65 -13.30
N ALA A 118 -1.67 -12.15 -12.10
CA ALA A 118 -1.88 -11.32 -10.91
C ALA A 118 -0.59 -10.58 -10.53
N ALA A 119 0.54 -11.27 -10.52
CA ALA A 119 1.85 -10.69 -10.24
C ALA A 119 2.26 -9.64 -11.28
N GLU A 120 1.97 -9.86 -12.57
CA GLU A 120 2.19 -8.90 -13.66
C GLU A 120 1.39 -7.61 -13.45
N LEU A 121 0.08 -7.73 -13.20
CA LEU A 121 -0.80 -6.58 -12.97
C LEU A 121 -0.33 -5.73 -11.78
N LEU A 122 0.04 -6.37 -10.69
CA LEU A 122 0.56 -5.69 -9.50
C LEU A 122 1.91 -5.02 -9.78
N ALA A 123 2.82 -5.72 -10.47
CA ALA A 123 4.12 -5.16 -10.84
C ALA A 123 3.99 -3.95 -11.78
N GLU A 124 3.11 -4.00 -12.77
CA GLU A 124 2.82 -2.85 -13.63
C GLU A 124 2.24 -1.67 -12.84
N ALA A 125 1.27 -1.94 -11.96
CA ALA A 125 0.59 -0.90 -11.20
C ALA A 125 1.52 -0.14 -10.24
N VAL A 126 2.39 -0.84 -9.51
CA VAL A 126 3.35 -0.17 -8.60
C VAL A 126 4.45 0.59 -9.32
N HIS A 127 4.66 0.34 -10.62
CA HIS A 127 5.61 1.06 -11.46
C HIS A 127 4.95 2.16 -12.32
N THR A 128 3.63 2.32 -12.23
CA THR A 128 2.91 3.35 -12.98
C THR A 128 3.08 4.72 -12.33
N GLU A 129 3.56 5.71 -13.08
CA GLU A 129 3.71 7.08 -12.59
C GLU A 129 2.35 7.80 -12.52
N VAL A 130 2.09 8.46 -11.40
CA VAL A 130 0.88 9.28 -11.18
C VAL A 130 1.26 10.75 -11.18
N THR A 131 0.60 11.53 -12.03
CA THR A 131 0.73 13.00 -12.06
C THR A 131 -0.57 13.64 -11.63
N LEU A 132 -0.56 14.36 -10.52
CA LEU A 132 -1.76 15.06 -10.01
C LEU A 132 -2.12 16.31 -10.83
N GLY A 133 -1.12 17.02 -11.35
CA GLY A 133 -1.32 18.25 -12.13
C GLY A 133 -1.86 19.45 -11.34
N ASP A 134 -1.90 19.37 -10.01
CA ASP A 134 -2.43 20.42 -9.14
C ASP A 134 -1.37 21.52 -8.87
N THR A 135 -1.62 22.71 -9.42
CA THR A 135 -0.72 23.86 -9.29
C THR A 135 -0.80 24.54 -7.93
N GLU A 136 -1.93 24.45 -7.23
CA GLU A 136 -2.08 25.03 -5.89
C GLU A 136 -1.27 24.20 -4.89
N LEU A 137 -1.40 22.87 -4.95
CA LEU A 137 -0.60 21.95 -4.16
C LEU A 137 0.90 22.11 -4.44
N ALA A 138 1.28 22.24 -5.71
CA ALA A 138 2.68 22.43 -6.10
C ALA A 138 3.30 23.74 -5.59
N ALA A 139 2.48 24.75 -5.28
CA ALA A 139 2.92 26.04 -4.76
C ALA A 139 3.08 26.06 -3.23
N ILE A 140 2.64 25.02 -2.52
CA ILE A 140 2.77 24.95 -1.06
C ILE A 140 4.21 24.65 -0.67
N ASP A 141 4.84 25.61 0.00
CA ASP A 141 6.09 25.40 0.74
C ASP A 141 5.76 25.10 2.20
N THR A 142 6.12 23.90 2.66
CA THR A 142 5.90 23.48 4.05
C THR A 142 6.96 24.04 5.00
N GLY A 143 8.09 24.53 4.50
CA GLY A 143 9.23 24.96 5.31
C GLY A 143 9.90 23.82 6.10
N VAL A 144 9.59 22.57 5.79
CA VAL A 144 10.10 21.37 6.47
C VAL A 144 10.99 20.59 5.50
N ALA A 145 12.24 20.37 5.88
CA ALA A 145 13.15 19.54 5.11
C ALA A 145 12.79 18.05 5.28
N PRO A 146 12.82 17.23 4.22
CA PRO A 146 12.50 15.81 4.33
C PRO A 146 13.36 15.05 5.36
N GLY A 147 14.62 15.46 5.54
CA GLY A 147 15.52 14.82 6.51
C GLY A 147 15.19 15.08 7.99
N ASP A 148 14.27 16.00 8.26
CA ASP A 148 13.87 16.38 9.62
C ASP A 148 12.57 15.68 10.08
N VAL A 149 11.99 14.81 9.24
CA VAL A 149 10.72 14.13 9.52
C VAL A 149 10.81 12.61 9.38
N GLY A 150 9.89 11.93 10.06
CA GLY A 150 9.62 10.51 9.88
C GLY A 150 8.21 10.31 9.36
N ILE A 151 8.00 9.28 8.56
CA ILE A 151 6.70 8.99 7.94
C ILE A 151 6.09 7.75 8.59
N TRP A 152 4.79 7.81 8.87
CA TRP A 152 3.97 6.69 9.34
C TRP A 152 2.89 6.34 8.31
N ILE A 153 2.84 5.07 7.93
CA ILE A 153 1.92 4.52 6.92
C ILE A 153 0.91 3.60 7.59
N ASP A 154 -0.36 3.84 7.31
CA ASP A 154 -1.42 2.83 7.37
C ASP A 154 -1.88 2.57 5.92
N PRO A 155 -1.46 1.43 5.31
CA PRO A 155 -1.61 1.23 3.87
C PRO A 155 -3.07 1.04 3.45
N ILE A 156 -3.90 0.40 4.29
CA ILE A 156 -5.34 0.27 4.11
C ILE A 156 -5.99 0.26 5.51
N ASP A 157 -6.27 1.47 6.02
CA ASP A 157 -7.08 1.62 7.22
C ASP A 157 -8.49 1.04 6.96
N SER A 158 -9.09 0.48 8.00
CA SER A 158 -10.36 -0.24 7.91
C SER A 158 -10.32 -1.41 6.91
N THR A 159 -9.27 -2.23 6.96
CA THR A 159 -9.09 -3.45 6.12
C THR A 159 -10.35 -4.32 6.05
N ASN A 160 -11.11 -4.44 7.15
CA ASN A 160 -12.36 -5.19 7.18
C ASN A 160 -13.43 -4.62 6.23
N GLU A 161 -13.54 -3.29 6.13
CA GLU A 161 -14.47 -2.64 5.19
C GLU A 161 -13.96 -2.73 3.75
N PHE A 162 -12.63 -2.65 3.55
CA PHE A 162 -11.99 -2.89 2.26
C PHE A 162 -12.29 -4.30 1.71
N LEU A 163 -12.06 -5.33 2.54
CA LEU A 163 -12.35 -6.72 2.21
C LEU A 163 -13.86 -6.98 2.07
N GLY A 164 -14.67 -6.39 2.96
CA GLY A 164 -16.12 -6.53 2.97
C GLY A 164 -16.79 -5.89 1.76
N GLY A 165 -16.21 -4.83 1.22
CA GLY A 165 -16.47 -4.44 -0.15
C GLY A 165 -17.83 -3.84 -0.45
N ARG A 166 -18.50 -3.30 0.57
CA ARG A 166 -19.85 -2.74 0.41
C ARG A 166 -19.75 -1.34 -0.18
N GLU A 167 -20.36 -1.15 -1.35
CA GLU A 167 -20.38 0.12 -2.08
C GLU A 167 -21.70 0.89 -1.89
N ASP A 168 -22.77 0.17 -1.58
CA ASP A 168 -24.15 0.67 -1.48
C ASP A 168 -24.54 1.10 -0.05
N VAL A 169 -23.57 1.42 0.80
CA VAL A 169 -23.82 1.91 2.17
C VAL A 169 -24.25 3.37 2.13
N ALA A 170 -25.53 3.63 2.42
CA ALA A 170 -26.08 4.97 2.48
C ALA A 170 -25.45 5.79 3.61
N ALA A 171 -25.15 7.06 3.31
CA ALA A 171 -24.67 8.00 4.31
C ALA A 171 -25.81 8.39 5.27
N VAL A 172 -25.49 8.49 6.56
CA VAL A 172 -26.38 8.99 7.60
C VAL A 172 -25.89 10.39 7.96
N GLU A 173 -26.71 11.40 7.71
CA GLU A 173 -26.36 12.81 7.96
C GLU A 173 -25.04 13.25 7.29
N GLY A 174 -24.75 12.70 6.11
CA GLY A 174 -23.53 12.99 5.34
C GLY A 174 -22.32 12.13 5.72
N ILE A 175 -22.41 11.31 6.77
CA ILE A 175 -21.34 10.43 7.24
C ILE A 175 -21.57 9.01 6.71
N ALA A 176 -20.56 8.40 6.10
CA ALA A 176 -20.62 6.98 5.74
C ALA A 176 -20.42 6.14 7.01
N PRO A 177 -21.40 5.34 7.46
CA PRO A 177 -21.26 4.53 8.68
C PRO A 177 -20.41 3.26 8.48
N GLY A 178 -19.98 2.98 7.24
CA GLY A 178 -19.22 1.79 6.85
C GLY A 178 -19.08 1.68 5.34
N GLY A 179 -18.64 0.51 4.88
CA GLY A 179 -18.37 0.22 3.47
C GLY A 179 -17.04 0.79 2.99
N LEU A 180 -16.76 0.64 1.70
CA LEU A 180 -15.49 1.06 1.08
C LEU A 180 -15.14 2.53 1.31
N ARG A 181 -16.14 3.39 1.53
CA ARG A 181 -15.95 4.81 1.84
C ARG A 181 -15.21 5.04 3.16
N SER A 182 -15.05 4.00 3.97
CA SER A 182 -14.30 4.02 5.24
C SER A 182 -12.88 3.50 5.07
N ALA A 183 -12.52 2.90 3.94
CA ALA A 183 -11.17 2.40 3.69
C ALA A 183 -10.28 3.53 3.15
N LEU A 184 -9.14 3.78 3.81
CA LEU A 184 -8.28 4.93 3.55
C LEU A 184 -6.81 4.52 3.46
N VAL A 185 -6.04 5.23 2.63
CA VAL A 185 -4.57 5.22 2.71
C VAL A 185 -4.18 6.37 3.60
N LEU A 186 -3.50 6.11 4.73
CA LEU A 186 -3.07 7.15 5.65
C LEU A 186 -1.54 7.31 5.60
N LEU A 187 -1.11 8.55 5.44
CA LEU A 187 0.28 8.98 5.44
C LEU A 187 0.42 10.16 6.40
N GLY A 188 1.14 9.96 7.50
CA GLY A 188 1.56 11.04 8.40
C GLY A 188 3.03 11.34 8.21
N ALA A 189 3.41 12.62 8.13
CA ALA A 189 4.78 13.11 8.01
C ALA A 189 5.02 14.28 8.98
#